data_AF-A0A366HRR9-F1
#
_entry.id   AF-A0A366HRR9-F1
#
_cell.length_a   1.000
_cell.length_b   1.000
_cell.length_c   1.000
_cell.angle_alpha   90.00
_cell.angle_beta   90.00
_cell.angle_gamma   90.00
#
_symmetry.space_group_name_H-M   'P 1'
#
loop_
_entity.id
_entity.type
_entity.pdbx_description
1 polymer ?
#
loop_
_entity_poly.entity_id
_entity_poly.type
_entity_poly.pdbx_seq_one_letter_code
_entity_poly.pdbx_strand_id
1 'polypeptide(L)'
;MMLHKTSHGFHPVWTPKDGAWPAKSLAAPTGFAITPHEAYEITRESKSRSLKHQWHLYADSRYYYVHDTFLGDSPKEAHKYGLCIDGRTGKIEKNLPR
;
A
#
# COMPACT_ATOMS: atom_id res chain seq x y z
N MET A 1 -8.41 -30.95 13.05
CA MET A 1 -8.44 -29.48 13.02
C MET A 1 -7.76 -29.01 11.75
N MET A 2 -8.53 -28.63 10.73
CA MET A 2 -7.98 -28.10 9.48
C MET A 2 -7.56 -26.65 9.73
N LEU A 3 -6.25 -26.40 9.70
CA LEU A 3 -5.70 -25.05 9.64
C LEU A 3 -6.16 -24.43 8.32
N HIS A 4 -7.18 -23.56 8.38
CA HIS A 4 -7.46 -22.63 7.31
C HIS A 4 -6.19 -21.79 7.11
N LYS A 5 -5.44 -22.08 6.04
CA LYS A 5 -4.46 -21.13 5.48
C LYS A 5 -5.27 -19.94 4.98
N THR A 6 -5.65 -19.05 5.88
CA THR A 6 -6.00 -17.67 5.54
C THR A 6 -4.80 -17.11 4.78
N SER A 7 -5.07 -16.43 3.67
CA SER A 7 -4.08 -15.64 2.94
C SER A 7 -3.46 -14.63 3.92
N HIS A 8 -2.40 -15.02 4.62
CA HIS A 8 -1.72 -14.14 5.56
C HIS A 8 -1.02 -13.07 4.74
N GLY A 9 -1.43 -11.82 4.91
CA GLY A 9 -0.68 -10.69 4.38
C GLY A 9 -1.60 -9.62 3.85
N PHE A 10 -2.03 -9.75 2.60
CA PHE A 10 -2.54 -8.60 1.83
C PHE A 10 -3.94 -8.14 2.24
N HIS A 11 -4.06 -6.90 2.72
CA HIS A 11 -5.32 -6.30 3.17
C HIS A 11 -5.37 -4.79 2.87
N PRO A 12 -6.56 -4.20 2.73
CA PRO A 12 -6.69 -2.75 2.58
C PRO A 12 -6.29 -2.05 3.89
N VAL A 13 -5.46 -1.03 3.76
CA VAL A 13 -5.07 -0.15 4.88
C VAL A 13 -5.81 1.18 4.77
N TRP A 14 -5.94 1.69 3.54
CA TRP A 14 -6.62 2.95 3.30
C TRP A 14 -7.14 3.02 1.86
N THR A 15 -8.46 3.17 1.73
CA THR A 15 -9.18 3.23 0.44
C THR A 15 -10.22 4.37 0.54
N PRO A 16 -9.84 5.63 0.30
CA PRO A 16 -10.78 6.75 0.40
C PRO A 16 -11.84 6.64 -0.69
N LYS A 17 -12.89 7.46 -0.65
CA LYS A 17 -13.86 7.55 -1.76
C LYS A 17 -13.71 8.83 -2.58
N ASP A 18 -12.90 9.76 -2.10
CA ASP A 18 -12.88 11.18 -2.45
C ASP A 18 -11.46 11.70 -2.73
N GLY A 19 -10.48 10.81 -2.93
CA GLY A 19 -9.10 11.23 -3.17
C GLY A 19 -8.45 11.96 -1.99
N ALA A 20 -9.01 11.81 -0.78
CA ALA A 20 -8.44 12.31 0.45
C ALA A 20 -7.01 11.80 0.67
N TRP A 21 -6.33 12.29 1.70
CA TRP A 21 -5.05 11.74 2.13
C TRP A 21 -5.24 10.76 3.29
N PRO A 22 -4.34 9.78 3.49
CA PRO A 22 -4.33 9.02 4.73
C PRO A 22 -4.14 9.98 5.90
N ALA A 23 -5.02 9.91 6.90
CA ALA A 23 -4.87 10.72 8.11
C ALA A 23 -3.54 10.41 8.81
N LYS A 24 -2.89 11.43 9.39
CA LYS A 24 -1.64 11.25 10.17
C LYS A 24 -1.84 10.38 11.42
N SER A 25 -3.08 10.21 11.86
CA SER A 25 -3.46 9.36 12.99
C SER A 25 -3.65 7.88 12.61
N LEU A 26 -3.56 7.50 11.33
CA LEU A 26 -3.61 6.09 10.93
C LEU A 26 -2.37 5.36 11.47
N ALA A 27 -2.61 4.38 12.32
CA ALA A 27 -1.56 3.55 12.89
C ALA A 27 -0.86 2.74 11.79
N ALA A 28 0.44 2.49 11.99
CA ALA A 28 1.18 1.55 11.17
C ALA A 28 0.66 0.11 11.41
N PRO A 29 0.57 -0.75 10.38
CA PRO A 29 0.32 -2.17 10.55
C PRO A 29 1.37 -2.82 11.47
N THR A 30 1.01 -3.95 12.07
CA THR A 30 1.92 -4.64 13.00
C THR A 30 3.23 -5.03 12.31
N GLY A 31 4.37 -4.65 12.91
CA GLY A 31 5.70 -4.94 12.39
C GLY A 31 6.22 -3.95 11.34
N PHE A 32 5.46 -2.88 11.06
CA PHE A 32 5.87 -1.76 10.24
C PHE A 32 6.42 -0.65 11.13
N ALA A 33 7.43 0.07 10.63
CA ALA A 33 8.03 1.23 11.30
C ALA A 33 7.47 2.56 10.78
N ILE A 34 6.94 2.58 9.54
CA ILE A 34 6.33 3.77 8.95
C ILE A 34 4.81 3.59 8.84
N THR A 35 4.10 4.71 8.98
CA THR A 35 2.65 4.83 8.88
C THR A 35 2.17 4.84 7.42
N PRO A 36 0.86 4.63 7.19
CA PRO A 36 0.27 4.76 5.86
C PRO A 36 0.43 6.18 5.28
N HIS A 37 0.44 7.20 6.14
CA HIS A 37 0.68 8.59 5.73
C HIS A 37 2.10 8.76 5.16
N GLU A 38 3.11 8.28 5.87
CA GLU A 38 4.51 8.34 5.42
C GLU A 38 4.72 7.57 4.11
N ALA A 39 4.12 6.37 3.97
CA ALA A 39 4.17 5.61 2.72
C ALA A 39 3.54 6.36 1.54
N TYR A 40 2.45 7.09 1.78
CA TYR A 40 1.82 7.95 0.79
C TYR A 40 2.73 9.14 0.42
N GLU A 41 3.33 9.81 1.40
CA GLU A 41 4.29 10.91 1.17
C GLU A 41 5.49 10.46 0.33
N ILE A 42 6.10 9.32 0.66
CA ILE A 42 7.19 8.70 -0.12
C ILE A 42 6.75 8.48 -1.58
N THR A 43 5.54 7.96 -1.79
CA THR A 43 5.01 7.76 -3.16
C THR A 43 4.88 9.08 -3.90
N ARG A 44 4.33 10.11 -3.25
CA ARG A 44 4.15 11.44 -3.85
C ARG A 44 5.49 12.06 -4.25
N GLU A 45 6.49 11.98 -3.37
CA GLU A 45 7.82 12.55 -3.58
C GLU A 45 8.61 11.80 -4.65
N SER A 46 8.38 10.50 -4.79
CA SER A 46 9.03 9.69 -5.84
C SER A 46 8.67 10.11 -7.26
N LYS A 47 7.56 10.86 -7.45
CA LYS A 47 6.98 11.22 -8.75
C LYS A 47 6.76 10.03 -9.68
N SER A 48 6.72 8.81 -9.14
CA SER A 48 6.55 7.57 -9.91
C SER A 48 5.12 7.37 -10.39
N ARG A 49 4.16 8.12 -9.82
CA ARG A 49 2.74 8.06 -10.14
C ARG A 49 2.13 9.44 -10.38
N SER A 50 1.03 9.45 -11.12
CA SER A 50 0.22 10.64 -11.35
C SER A 50 -0.53 11.05 -10.08
N LEU A 51 -0.39 12.30 -9.68
CA LEU A 51 -1.15 12.90 -8.56
C LEU A 51 -2.60 13.25 -8.92
N LYS A 52 -2.99 13.05 -10.18
CA LYS A 52 -4.33 13.39 -10.67
C LYS A 52 -5.38 12.33 -10.35
N HIS A 53 -4.93 11.13 -9.98
CA HIS A 53 -5.79 9.99 -9.75
C HIS A 53 -5.85 9.65 -8.26
N GLN A 54 -6.94 8.99 -7.89
CA GLN A 54 -7.09 8.46 -6.55
C GLN A 54 -6.17 7.27 -6.34
N TRP A 55 -5.57 7.19 -5.16
CA TRP A 55 -4.75 6.06 -4.76
C TRP A 55 -5.40 5.29 -3.62
N HIS A 56 -5.12 3.99 -3.60
CA HIS A 56 -5.43 3.09 -2.50
C HIS A 56 -4.13 2.56 -1.91
N LEU A 57 -4.13 2.32 -0.59
CA LEU A 57 -3.04 1.66 0.12
C LEU A 57 -3.52 0.32 0.63
N TYR A 58 -2.76 -0.71 0.27
CA TYR A 58 -2.86 -2.04 0.82
C TYR A 58 -1.56 -2.39 1.53
N ALA A 59 -1.57 -3.37 2.41
CA ALA A 59 -0.36 -3.87 3.05
C ALA A 59 -0.37 -5.39 3.16
N ASP A 60 0.81 -5.99 3.14
CA ASP A 60 1.03 -7.36 3.57
C ASP A 60 1.87 -7.43 4.86
N SER A 61 2.57 -8.54 5.10
CA SER A 61 3.46 -8.68 6.26
C SER A 61 4.70 -7.78 6.26
N ARG A 62 5.03 -7.14 5.12
CA ARG A 62 6.29 -6.41 4.93
C ARG A 62 6.15 -5.13 4.12
N TYR A 63 5.27 -5.09 3.14
CA TYR A 63 5.19 -4.02 2.17
C TYR A 63 3.86 -3.29 2.22
N TYR A 64 3.90 -1.98 2.02
CA TYR A 64 2.76 -1.23 1.50
C TYR A 64 2.73 -1.33 -0.01
N TYR A 65 1.53 -1.33 -0.55
CA TYR A 65 1.23 -1.32 -1.97
C TYR A 65 0.38 -0.09 -2.25
N VAL A 66 1.02 0.95 -2.80
CA VAL A 66 0.32 2.17 -3.21
C VAL A 66 -0.13 2.01 -4.64
N HIS A 67 -1.44 1.89 -4.82
CA HIS A 67 -2.08 1.56 -6.09
C HIS A 67 -2.86 2.74 -6.64
N ASP A 68 -2.71 3.00 -7.94
CA ASP A 68 -3.47 4.03 -8.65
C ASP A 68 -4.74 3.39 -9.19
N THR A 69 -5.89 3.87 -8.73
CA THR A 69 -7.19 3.27 -9.07
C THR A 69 -7.57 3.42 -10.54
N PHE A 70 -6.89 4.28 -11.29
CA PHE A 70 -7.04 4.35 -12.75
C PHE A 70 -6.61 3.03 -13.43
N LEU A 71 -5.71 2.27 -12.81
CA LEU A 71 -5.25 0.97 -13.29
C LEU A 71 -6.15 -0.20 -12.83
N GLY A 72 -7.35 0.10 -12.35
CA GLY A 72 -8.30 -0.83 -11.74
C GLY A 72 -8.39 -0.64 -10.22
N ASP A 73 -9.44 -1.13 -9.59
CA ASP A 73 -9.75 -0.91 -8.17
C ASP A 73 -9.76 -2.22 -7.35
N SER A 74 -9.30 -3.33 -7.93
CA SER A 74 -9.29 -4.61 -7.22
C SER A 74 -8.02 -4.81 -6.37
N PRO A 75 -8.13 -5.52 -5.22
CA PRO A 75 -6.96 -5.91 -4.42
C PRO A 75 -5.91 -6.69 -5.22
N LYS A 76 -6.34 -7.50 -6.19
CA LYS A 76 -5.46 -8.28 -7.07
C LYS A 76 -4.62 -7.37 -7.97
N GLU A 77 -5.23 -6.31 -8.50
CA GLU A 77 -4.52 -5.29 -9.29
C GLU A 77 -3.58 -4.47 -8.42
N ALA A 78 -3.99 -4.12 -7.20
CA ALA A 78 -3.10 -3.44 -6.26
C ALA A 78 -1.86 -4.27 -5.93
N HIS A 79 -2.00 -5.57 -5.73
CA HIS A 79 -0.85 -6.46 -5.51
C HIS A 79 0.05 -6.57 -6.76
N LYS A 80 -0.51 -6.51 -7.97
CA LYS A 80 0.22 -6.65 -9.24
C LYS A 80 0.83 -5.35 -9.74
N TYR A 81 0.15 -4.22 -9.57
CA TYR A 81 0.51 -2.95 -10.17
C TYR A 81 0.87 -1.90 -9.14
N GLY A 82 0.66 -2.15 -7.85
CA GLY A 82 1.00 -1.23 -6.76
C GLY A 82 2.50 -0.96 -6.65
N LEU A 83 2.83 0.28 -6.25
CA LEU A 83 4.18 0.68 -5.91
C LEU A 83 4.47 0.12 -4.53
N CYS A 84 5.53 -0.66 -4.43
CA CYS A 84 5.83 -1.42 -3.24
C CYS A 84 6.81 -0.62 -2.37
N ILE A 85 6.46 -0.42 -1.11
CA ILE A 85 7.28 0.31 -0.13
C ILE A 85 7.50 -0.62 1.05
N ASP A 86 8.76 -0.90 1.38
CA ASP A 86 9.10 -1.69 2.56
C ASP A 86 8.65 -0.94 3.82
N GLY A 87 7.73 -1.56 4.56
CA GLY A 87 7.07 -0.99 5.71
C GLY A 87 7.96 -0.75 6.91
N ARG A 88 9.17 -1.31 6.93
CA ARG A 88 10.16 -1.13 8.00
C ARG A 88 11.18 -0.04 7.67
N THR A 89 11.42 0.20 6.38
CA THR A 89 12.51 1.08 5.93
C THR A 89 12.06 2.28 5.11
N GLY A 90 10.83 2.28 4.60
CA GLY A 90 10.31 3.30 3.67
C GLY A 90 10.95 3.27 2.28
N LYS A 91 11.71 2.23 1.94
CA LYS A 91 12.33 2.11 0.63
C LYS A 91 11.33 1.61 -0.40
N ILE A 92 11.32 2.26 -1.57
CA ILE A 92 10.58 1.78 -2.73
C ILE A 92 11.31 0.58 -3.32
N GLU A 93 10.64 -0.57 -3.35
CA GLU A 93 11.14 -1.78 -3.98
C GLU A 93 10.73 -1.84 -5.44
N LYS A 94 11.73 -1.83 -6.34
CA LYS A 94 11.51 -1.88 -7.79
C LYS A 94 11.38 -3.31 -8.32
N ASN A 95 11.93 -4.29 -7.60
CA ASN A 95 11.95 -5.70 -7.96
C ASN A 95 11.42 -6.54 -6.80
N LEU A 96 10.11 -6.72 -6.72
CA LEU A 96 9.57 -7.76 -5.86
C LEU A 96 9.79 -9.13 -6.53
N PRO A 97 10.20 -10.17 -5.79
CA PRO A 97 10.04 -11.54 -6.25
C PRO A 97 8.53 -11.80 -6.34
N ARG A 98 8.00 -11.86 -7.56
CA ARG A 98 6.58 -12.05 -7.85
C ARG A 98 6.31 -13.48 -8.30
#